data_AF-A0A0K2RFX6-F1
#
_entry.id   AF-A0A0K2RFX6-F1
#
_cell.length_a   1.000
_cell.length_b   1.000
_cell.length_c   1.000
_cell.angle_alpha   90.00
_cell.angle_beta   90.00
_cell.angle_gamma   90.00
#
_symmetry.space_group_name_H-M   'P 1'
#
loop_
_entity.id
_entity.type
_entity.pdbx_description
1 polymer ?
#
loop_
_entity_poly.entity_id
_entity_poly.type
_entity_poly.pdbx_seq_one_letter_code
_entity_poly.pdbx_strand_id
1 'polypeptide(L)' 'MTDGTGLIGRFYKEIIEGGNLDLIDELATDNLVDHEEALPGQPPGKEGVRFFVTAIRAAFRTLRSRR' A
#
# COMPACT_ATOMS: atom_id res chain seq x y z
N MET A 1 4.44 19.33 11.35
CA MET A 1 4.05 17.92 11.45
C MET A 1 3.02 17.70 10.36
N THR A 2 3.35 16.98 9.29
CA THR A 2 2.31 16.53 8.36
C THR A 2 1.34 15.70 9.17
N ASP A 3 0.09 16.12 9.23
CA ASP A 3 -1.01 15.32 9.77
C ASP A 3 -0.90 13.89 9.19
N GLY A 4 -0.91 12.86 10.04
CA GLY A 4 -0.82 11.46 9.61
C GLY A 4 -1.89 11.08 8.58
N THR A 5 -3.01 11.81 8.58
CA THR A 5 -4.10 11.71 7.59
C THR A 5 -3.62 12.02 6.16
N GLY A 6 -2.65 12.92 6.00
CA GLY A 6 -2.08 13.27 4.69
C GLY A 6 -1.25 12.14 4.08
N LEU A 7 -0.47 11.42 4.90
CA LEU A 7 0.36 10.30 4.44
C LEU A 7 -0.50 9.11 4.00
N ILE A 8 -1.51 8.75 4.79
CA ILE A 8 -2.41 7.65 4.43
C ILE A 8 -3.25 7.99 3.19
N GLY A 9 -3.68 9.26 3.04
CA GLY A 9 -4.35 9.73 1.83
C GLY A 9 -3.48 9.57 0.58
N ARG A 10 -2.19 9.92 0.67
CA ARG A 10 -1.22 9.73 -0.42
C ARG A 10 -1.01 8.25 -0.74
N PHE A 11 -0.96 7.38 0.26
CA PHE A 11 -0.86 5.92 0.05
C PHE A 11 -2.04 5.40 -0.79
N TYR A 12 -3.28 5.73 -0.42
CA TYR A 12 -4.44 5.28 -1.19
C TYR A 12 -4.46 5.84 -2.62
N LYS A 13 -4.13 7.12 -2.81
CA LYS A 13 -4.18 7.77 -4.12
C LYS A 13 -3.05 7.35 -5.05
N GLU A 14 -1.82 7.42 -4.59
CA GLU A 14 -0.66 7.22 -5.48
C GLU A 14 -0.30 5.75 -5.63
N ILE A 15 -0.44 4.95 -4.56
CA ILE A 15 -0.03 3.55 -4.57
C ILE A 15 -1.19 2.63 -4.92
N ILE A 16 -2.29 2.67 -4.18
CA ILE A 16 -3.43 1.74 -4.39
C ILE A 16 -4.16 2.06 -5.70
N GLU A 17 -4.57 3.32 -5.90
CA GLU A 17 -5.29 3.77 -7.11
C GLU A 17 -4.35 4.02 -8.29
N GLY A 18 -3.21 4.68 -8.06
CA GLY A 18 -2.23 5.03 -9.10
C GLY A 18 -1.35 3.86 -9.54
N GLY A 19 -1.03 2.93 -8.64
CA GLY A 19 -0.12 1.82 -8.89
C GLY A 19 1.36 2.18 -8.86
N ASN A 20 1.72 3.32 -8.25
CA ASN A 20 3.10 3.77 -8.15
C ASN A 20 3.83 3.04 -7.01
N LEU A 21 4.35 1.84 -7.29
CA LEU A 21 5.00 1.00 -6.29
C LEU A 21 6.32 1.57 -5.75
N ASP A 22 6.97 2.47 -6.48
CA ASP A 22 8.25 3.08 -6.07
C ASP A 22 8.08 3.96 -4.82
N LEU A 23 6.87 4.49 -4.59
CA LEU A 23 6.55 5.28 -3.40
C LEU A 23 6.48 4.44 -2.11
N ILE A 24 6.45 3.12 -2.20
CA ILE A 24 6.45 2.25 -1.01
C ILE A 24 7.75 2.40 -0.24
N ASP A 25 8.89 2.63 -0.90
CA ASP A 25 10.17 2.84 -0.21
C ASP A 25 10.20 4.14 0.60
N GLU A 26 9.44 5.15 0.16
CA GLU A 26 9.31 6.44 0.84
C GLU A 26 8.29 6.38 1.99
N LEU A 27 7.14 5.71 1.78
CA LEU A 27 6.01 5.76 2.69
C LEU A 27 5.98 4.63 3.73
N ALA A 28 6.65 3.51 3.46
CA ALA A 28 6.80 2.43 4.42
C ALA A 28 8.19 2.50 5.09
N THR A 29 8.23 2.16 6.37
CA THR A 29 9.49 1.99 7.11
C THR A 29 10.08 0.60 6.86
N ASP A 30 11.40 0.46 6.97
CA ASP A 30 12.09 -0.83 6.77
C ASP A 30 11.71 -1.88 7.82
N ASN A 31 11.29 -1.42 9.01
CA ASN A 31 10.80 -2.27 10.10
C ASN A 31 9.27 -2.37 10.15
N LEU A 32 8.58 -2.20 9.01
CA LEU A 32 7.13 -2.33 8.94
C LEU A 32 6.70 -3.72 9.39
N VAL A 33 5.81 -3.76 10.38
CA VAL A 33 5.10 -4.97 10.81
C VAL A 33 3.64 -4.77 10.43
N ASP A 34 3.16 -5.59 9.50
CA ASP A 34 1.73 -5.72 9.22
C ASP A 34 1.10 -6.63 10.27
N HIS A 35 -0.04 -6.20 10.82
CA HIS A 35 -0.77 -6.94 11.86
C HIS A 35 -1.97 -7.71 11.31
N GLU A 36 -2.26 -7.56 10.01
CA GLU A 36 -3.31 -8.32 9.35
C GLU A 36 -2.81 -9.70 8.91
N GLU A 37 -3.75 -10.63 8.71
CA GLU A 37 -3.44 -11.94 8.14
C GLU A 37 -2.92 -11.76 6.71
N ALA A 38 -1.72 -12.26 6.45
CA ALA A 38 -1.07 -12.12 5.16
C ALA A 38 -1.80 -12.91 4.07
N LEU A 39 -1.83 -12.40 2.84
CA LEU A 39 -2.31 -13.17 1.70
C LEU A 39 -1.40 -14.40 1.45
N PRO A 40 -1.92 -15.49 0.87
CA PRO A 40 -1.09 -16.64 0.50
C PRO A 40 0.10 -16.23 -0.37
N GLY A 41 1.32 -16.45 0.14
CA GLY A 41 2.57 -16.11 -0.54
C GLY A 41 3.04 -14.65 -0.38
N GLN A 42 2.34 -13.83 0.41
CA GLN A 42 2.76 -12.46 0.71
C GLN A 42 4.00 -12.45 1.61
N PRO A 43 5.12 -11.83 1.20
CA PRO A 43 6.30 -11.67 2.06
C PRO A 43 6.03 -10.71 3.23
N PRO A 44 6.86 -10.73 4.29
CA PRO A 44 6.79 -9.71 5.34
C PRO A 44 7.33 -8.35 4.86
N GLY A 45 7.01 -7.28 5.60
CA GLY A 45 7.58 -5.94 5.41
C GLY A 45 7.16 -5.26 4.09
N LYS A 46 8.04 -4.42 3.54
CA LYS A 46 7.78 -3.61 2.33
C LYS A 46 7.42 -4.45 1.10
N GLU A 47 8.06 -5.60 0.94
CA GLU A 47 7.74 -6.52 -0.16
C GLU A 47 6.33 -7.08 -0.05
N GLY A 48 5.85 -7.29 1.18
CA GLY A 48 4.45 -7.63 1.44
C GLY A 48 3.48 -6.56 0.94
N VAL A 49 3.80 -5.28 1.17
CA VAL A 49 3.00 -4.16 0.67
C VAL A 49 2.98 -4.14 -0.85
N ARG A 50 4.12 -4.32 -1.53
CA ARG A 50 4.18 -4.40 -3.00
C ARG A 50 3.33 -5.55 -3.53
N PHE A 51 3.43 -6.73 -2.89
CA PHE A 51 2.64 -7.90 -3.24
C PHE A 51 1.13 -7.62 -3.10
N PHE A 52 0.72 -7.08 -1.96
CA PHE A 52 -0.67 -6.74 -1.66
C PHE A 52 -1.24 -5.74 -2.67
N VAL A 53 -0.55 -4.62 -2.93
CA VAL A 53 -1.00 -3.60 -3.88
C VAL A 53 -1.16 -4.19 -5.28
N THR A 54 -0.22 -5.04 -5.71
CA THR A 54 -0.29 -5.73 -7.00
C THR A 54 -1.50 -6.66 -7.07
N ALA A 55 -1.74 -7.45 -6.03
CA ALA A 55 -2.86 -8.38 -5.95
C ALA A 55 -4.22 -7.65 -5.97
N ILE A 56 -4.37 -6.60 -5.15
CA ILE A 56 -5.59 -5.80 -5.08
C ILE A 56 -5.90 -5.13 -6.41
N ARG A 57 -4.89 -4.56 -7.09
CA ARG A 57 -5.09 -3.91 -8.39
C ARG A 57 -5.43 -4.90 -9.50
N ALA A 58 -4.89 -6.12 -9.43
CA ALA A 58 -5.25 -7.19 -10.34
C ALA A 58 -6.72 -7.62 -10.15
N ALA A 59 -7.17 -7.73 -8.90
CA ALA A 59 -8.55 -8.10 -8.56
C ALA A 59 -9.57 -6.98 -8.81
N PHE A 60 -9.21 -5.73 -8.51
CA PHE A 60 -10.13 -4.58 -8.50
C PHE A 60 -9.58 -3.41 -9.33
N ARG A 61 -9.59 -3.58 -10.66
CA ARG A 61 -9.03 -2.61 -11.61
C ARG A 61 -9.65 -1.20 -11.54
N THR A 62 -10.86 -1.06 -11.00
CA THR A 62 -11.59 0.23 -10.91
C THR A 62 -11.67 0.80 -9.49
N LEU A 63 -10.89 0.27 -8.54
CA LEU A 63 -10.94 0.69 -7.15
C LEU A 63 -10.57 2.18 -6.98
N ARG A 64 -11.40 2.94 -6.26
CA ARG A 64 -11.17 4.36 -5.94
C ARG A 64 -11.69 4.69 -4.55
N SER A 65 -10.89 5.39 -3.75
CA SER A 65 -11.32 6.00 -2.49
C SER A 65 -12.26 7.17 -2.76
N ARG A 66 -13.37 7.20 -2.01
CA ARG A 66 -14.34 8.29 -2.01
C ARG A 66 -13.79 9.42 -1.15
N ARG A 67 -13.76 10.64 -1.70
CA ARG A 67 -13.45 11.87 -0.94
C ARG A 67 -14.58 12.20 0.03
#